data_AF-G9ZL43-F1
#
_entry.id   AF-G9ZL43-F1
#
_cell.length_a   1.000
_cell.length_b   1.000
_cell.length_c   1.000
_cell.angle_alpha   90.00
_cell.angle_beta   90.00
_cell.angle_gamma   90.00
#
_symmetry.space_group_name_H-M   'P 1'
#
loop_
_entity.id
_entity.type
_entity.pdbx_description
1 polymer ?
#
loop_
_entity_poly.entity_id
_entity_poly.type
_entity_poly.pdbx_seq_one_letter_code
_entity_poly.pdbx_strand_id
1 'polypeptide(L)'
;MPDPCLDCEKWRRAFPHPFASRSLYEYNDAMREFMRQYKFMGDYRLPAVFSAILTAELRTTHRLIVPIPVHESTMATRGFNQVKGLLEPLKLCECLATRDQQKTGRQSAKNRLTRVLAEQPFKLKPDMQAQLRRNPLYWWMMSIPPGRQFATQPGS
;
A
#
# COMPACT_ATOMS: atom_id res chain seq x y z
N MET A 1 12.57 2.86 -24.27
CA MET A 1 11.56 2.65 -23.22
C MET A 1 10.29 3.36 -23.66
N PRO A 2 9.10 2.79 -23.44
CA PRO A 2 7.87 3.49 -23.81
C PRO A 2 7.73 4.78 -23.00
N ASP A 3 7.03 5.75 -23.59
CA ASP A 3 6.75 7.01 -22.90
C ASP A 3 5.93 6.75 -21.63
N PRO A 4 6.25 7.48 -20.55
CA PRO A 4 5.61 7.29 -19.26
C PRO A 4 4.13 7.69 -19.31
N CYS A 5 3.25 6.87 -18.72
CA CYS A 5 1.82 7.17 -18.72
C CYS A 5 1.48 8.42 -17.86
N LEU A 6 0.27 8.94 -18.04
CA LEU A 6 -0.22 10.12 -17.32
C LEU A 6 -0.08 10.02 -15.79
N ASP A 7 -0.25 8.83 -15.21
CA ASP A 7 -0.08 8.65 -13.78
C ASP A 7 1.40 8.72 -13.37
N CYS A 8 2.31 8.12 -14.14
CA CYS A 8 3.75 8.24 -13.91
C CYS A 8 4.25 9.68 -14.03
N GLU A 9 3.69 10.49 -14.92
CA GLU A 9 3.96 11.93 -14.99
C GLU A 9 3.45 12.67 -13.76
N LYS A 10 2.21 12.43 -13.34
CA LYS A 10 1.64 13.04 -12.12
C LYS A 10 2.49 12.74 -10.90
N TRP A 11 2.89 11.47 -10.71
CA TRP A 11 3.73 11.07 -9.58
C TRP A 11 5.09 11.77 -9.61
N ARG A 12 5.75 11.87 -10.78
CA ARG A 12 7.04 12.58 -10.90
C ARG A 12 6.96 14.07 -10.61
N ARG A 13 5.83 14.73 -10.91
CA ARG A 13 5.62 16.15 -10.57
C ARG A 13 5.28 16.34 -9.09
N ALA A 14 4.55 15.40 -8.49
CA ALA A 14 4.08 15.52 -7.12
C ALA A 14 5.10 15.05 -6.06
N PHE A 15 6.05 14.18 -6.44
CA PHE A 15 6.99 13.54 -5.52
C PHE A 15 8.42 13.94 -5.88
N PRO A 16 9.21 14.49 -4.93
CA PRO A 16 10.59 14.91 -5.17
C PRO A 16 11.56 13.74 -5.36
N HIS A 17 11.13 12.50 -5.07
CA HIS A 17 11.92 11.29 -5.19
C HIS A 17 11.36 10.35 -6.26
N PRO A 18 12.21 9.51 -6.89
CA PRO A 18 11.76 8.51 -7.85
C PRO A 18 10.70 7.59 -7.25
N PHE A 19 9.47 7.70 -7.76
CA PHE A 19 8.36 6.82 -7.42
C PHE A 19 8.12 5.85 -8.56
N ALA A 20 8.14 4.55 -8.26
CA ALA A 20 7.83 3.50 -9.19
C ALA A 20 6.74 2.59 -8.61
N SER A 21 5.65 2.43 -9.35
CA SER A 21 4.62 1.44 -9.07
C SER A 21 4.68 0.37 -10.16
N ARG A 22 4.92 -0.89 -9.76
CA ARG A 22 5.00 -2.04 -10.67
C ARG A 22 4.02 -3.10 -10.22
N SER A 23 3.11 -3.49 -11.12
CA SER A 23 2.24 -4.65 -10.94
C SER A 23 2.97 -5.89 -11.45
N LEU A 24 2.99 -6.96 -10.65
CA LEU A 24 3.58 -8.25 -11.05
C LEU A 24 2.57 -9.14 -11.78
N TYR A 25 1.29 -8.94 -11.54
CA TYR A 25 0.20 -9.71 -12.12
C TYR A 25 -0.91 -8.78 -12.61
N GLU A 26 -1.59 -9.22 -13.66
CA GLU A 26 -2.82 -8.61 -14.13
C GLU A 26 -4.00 -8.98 -13.23
N TYR A 27 -4.94 -8.05 -13.05
CA TYR A 27 -6.18 -8.29 -12.34
C TYR A 27 -7.25 -8.88 -13.28
N ASN A 28 -7.02 -10.10 -13.76
CA ASN A 28 -7.96 -10.87 -14.56
C ASN A 28 -8.95 -11.66 -13.69
N ASP A 29 -9.85 -12.44 -14.30
CA ASP A 29 -10.88 -13.18 -13.57
C ASP A 29 -10.33 -14.26 -12.65
N ALA A 30 -9.24 -14.94 -13.04
CA ALA A 30 -8.57 -15.90 -12.17
C ALA A 30 -7.97 -15.22 -10.93
N MET A 31 -7.32 -14.05 -11.10
CA MET A 31 -6.80 -13.26 -9.99
C MET A 31 -7.92 -12.71 -9.10
N ARG A 32 -9.06 -12.31 -9.69
CA ARG A 32 -10.24 -11.87 -8.96
C ARG A 32 -10.79 -12.98 -8.07
N GLU A 33 -10.90 -14.19 -8.61
CA GLU A 33 -11.37 -15.37 -7.87
C GLU A 33 -10.37 -15.75 -6.77
N PHE A 34 -9.07 -15.82 -7.08
CA PHE A 34 -8.03 -16.02 -6.08
C PHE A 34 -8.15 -15.02 -4.91
N MET A 35 -8.27 -13.72 -5.22
CA MET A 35 -8.42 -12.68 -4.21
C MET A 35 -9.72 -12.84 -3.41
N ARG A 36 -10.77 -13.37 -4.02
CA ARG A 36 -12.04 -13.65 -3.34
C ARG A 36 -11.85 -14.73 -2.28
N GLN A 37 -11.28 -15.87 -2.67
CA GLN A 37 -11.04 -17.00 -1.76
C GLN A 37 -10.07 -16.61 -0.65
N TYR A 38 -8.98 -15.97 -1.01
CA TYR A 38 -7.95 -15.60 -0.04
C TYR A 38 -8.43 -14.53 0.95
N LYS A 39 -8.99 -13.41 0.46
CA LYS A 39 -9.29 -12.25 1.33
C LYS A 39 -10.60 -12.38 2.09
N PHE A 40 -11.59 -13.10 1.56
CA PHE A 40 -12.95 -13.12 2.12
C PHE A 40 -13.37 -14.50 2.63
N MET A 41 -12.93 -15.59 2.00
CA MET A 41 -13.20 -16.94 2.51
C MET A 41 -12.12 -17.47 3.46
N GLY A 42 -11.00 -16.75 3.56
CA GLY A 42 -9.95 -17.04 4.54
C GLY A 42 -9.07 -18.23 4.21
N ASP A 43 -9.01 -18.67 2.95
CA ASP A 43 -8.12 -19.79 2.58
C ASP A 43 -6.64 -19.36 2.63
N TYR A 44 -6.02 -19.55 3.79
CA TYR A 44 -4.65 -19.14 4.08
C TYR A 44 -3.59 -20.04 3.42
N ARG A 45 -3.98 -21.08 2.68
CA ARG A 45 -3.02 -21.93 1.93
C ARG A 45 -2.71 -21.34 0.55
N LEU A 46 -3.64 -20.58 -0.01
CA LEU A 46 -3.52 -19.95 -1.32
C LEU A 46 -2.30 -19.04 -1.52
N PRO A 47 -1.84 -18.27 -0.53
CA PRO A 47 -0.62 -17.45 -0.66
C PRO A 47 0.61 -18.21 -1.12
N ALA A 48 0.72 -19.51 -0.82
CA ALA A 48 1.86 -20.34 -1.20
C ALA A 48 2.11 -20.32 -2.72
N VAL A 49 1.06 -20.17 -3.53
CA VAL A 49 1.14 -20.08 -5.00
C VAL A 49 1.99 -18.90 -5.46
N PHE A 50 1.90 -17.76 -4.76
CA PHE A 50 2.59 -16.53 -5.15
C PHE A 50 3.81 -16.21 -4.28
N SER A 51 3.91 -16.83 -3.10
CA SER A 51 4.93 -16.47 -2.11
C SER A 51 6.35 -16.62 -2.65
N ALA A 52 6.64 -17.70 -3.41
CA ALA A 52 7.96 -17.92 -3.99
C ALA A 52 8.38 -16.81 -4.97
N ILE A 53 7.49 -16.44 -5.89
CA ILE A 53 7.75 -15.40 -6.91
C ILE A 53 7.89 -14.03 -6.25
N LEU A 54 6.97 -13.68 -5.34
CA LEU A 54 7.04 -12.41 -4.61
C LEU A 54 8.32 -12.31 -3.77
N THR A 55 8.72 -13.40 -3.13
CA THR A 55 9.96 -13.48 -2.35
C THR A 55 11.19 -13.27 -3.22
N ALA A 56 11.25 -13.92 -4.39
CA ALA A 56 12.35 -13.75 -5.33
C ALA A 56 12.44 -12.31 -5.85
N GLU A 57 11.33 -11.72 -6.30
CA GLU A 57 11.29 -10.35 -6.80
C GLU A 57 11.67 -9.31 -5.74
N LEU A 58 11.26 -9.51 -4.48
CA LEU A 58 11.50 -8.52 -3.44
C LEU A 58 12.91 -8.62 -2.85
N ARG A 59 13.51 -9.81 -2.79
CA ARG A 59 14.89 -10.01 -2.28
C ARG A 59 15.93 -9.27 -3.11
N THR A 60 15.73 -9.15 -4.42
CA THR A 60 16.68 -8.45 -5.33
C THR A 60 16.64 -6.94 -5.19
N THR A 61 15.63 -6.37 -4.51
CA THR A 61 15.48 -4.92 -4.39
C THR A 61 16.42 -4.28 -3.39
N HIS A 62 16.96 -5.04 -2.42
CA HIS A 62 17.75 -4.55 -1.29
C HIS A 62 17.10 -3.34 -0.54
N ARG A 63 15.76 -3.28 -0.52
CA ARG A 63 14.98 -2.20 0.11
C ARG A 63 14.23 -2.70 1.36
N LEU A 64 13.83 -1.76 2.22
CA LEU A 64 12.90 -2.08 3.30
C LEU A 64 11.53 -2.46 2.74
N ILE A 65 11.02 -3.59 3.20
CA ILE A 65 9.70 -4.09 2.81
C ILE A 65 8.73 -3.72 3.93
N VAL A 66 7.88 -2.72 3.68
CA VAL A 66 6.91 -2.22 4.65
C VAL A 66 5.52 -2.71 4.27
N PRO A 67 4.96 -3.71 4.98
CA PRO A 67 3.59 -4.17 4.71
C PRO A 67 2.58 -3.12 5.19
N ILE A 68 1.49 -2.96 4.44
CA ILE A 68 0.40 -2.10 4.86
C ILE A 68 -0.43 -2.82 5.94
N PRO A 69 -0.64 -2.21 7.12
CA PRO A 69 -1.39 -2.85 8.20
C PRO A 69 -2.88 -2.92 7.86
N VAL A 70 -3.56 -3.91 8.42
CA VAL A 70 -5.01 -4.00 8.42
C VAL A 70 -5.55 -3.49 9.75
N HIS A 71 -6.71 -2.85 9.71
CA HIS A 71 -7.40 -2.40 10.92
C HIS A 71 -7.84 -3.59 11.78
N GLU A 72 -7.93 -3.41 13.08
CA GLU A 72 -8.28 -4.47 14.05
C GLU A 72 -9.60 -5.16 13.71
N SER A 73 -10.64 -4.42 13.31
CA SER A 73 -11.90 -5.04 12.84
C SER A 73 -11.74 -5.95 11.62
N THR A 74 -10.80 -5.66 10.72
CA THR A 74 -10.47 -6.54 9.58
C THR A 74 -9.64 -7.73 10.03
N MET A 75 -8.75 -7.52 10.99
CA MET A 75 -7.98 -8.59 11.61
C MET A 75 -8.89 -9.58 12.36
N ALA A 76 -9.88 -9.09 13.12
CA ALA A 76 -10.86 -9.90 13.85
C ALA A 76 -11.79 -10.69 12.92
N THR A 77 -12.21 -10.11 11.79
CA THR A 77 -13.10 -10.79 10.83
C THR A 77 -12.38 -11.80 9.95
N ARG A 78 -11.12 -11.52 9.57
CA ARG A 78 -10.37 -12.36 8.61
C ARG A 78 -9.35 -13.28 9.25
N GLY A 79 -8.98 -13.05 10.51
CA GLY A 79 -8.01 -13.87 11.24
C GLY A 79 -6.54 -13.66 10.84
N PHE A 80 -6.23 -12.91 9.78
CA PHE A 80 -4.84 -12.63 9.35
C PHE A 80 -4.70 -11.35 8.50
N ASN A 81 -3.46 -10.87 8.38
CA ASN A 81 -3.08 -9.82 7.42
C ASN A 81 -2.69 -10.45 6.08
N GLN A 82 -3.43 -10.10 5.02
CA GLN A 82 -3.29 -10.69 3.68
C GLN A 82 -1.93 -10.39 3.03
N VAL A 83 -1.34 -9.24 3.34
CA VAL A 83 -0.01 -8.88 2.82
C VAL A 83 1.07 -9.67 3.54
N LYS A 84 0.93 -9.85 4.86
CA LYS A 84 1.88 -10.65 5.64
C LYS A 84 1.88 -12.11 5.19
N GLY A 85 0.70 -12.71 4.96
CA GLY A 85 0.63 -14.10 4.51
C GLY A 85 1.27 -14.34 3.14
N LEU A 86 1.20 -13.38 2.21
CA LEU A 86 1.90 -13.47 0.93
C LEU A 86 3.42 -13.35 1.05
N LEU A 87 3.89 -12.63 2.07
CA LEU A 87 5.30 -12.26 2.27
C LEU A 87 5.94 -12.94 3.48
N GLU A 88 5.33 -14.01 3.99
CA GLU A 88 5.75 -14.72 5.20
C GLU A 88 7.25 -15.11 5.22
N PRO A 89 7.88 -15.52 4.10
CA PRO A 89 9.30 -15.85 4.07
C PRO A 89 10.27 -14.65 4.12
N LEU A 90 9.77 -13.43 4.17
CA LEU A 90 10.56 -12.19 4.11
C LEU A 90 10.63 -11.49 5.46
N LYS A 91 11.75 -10.82 5.72
CA LYS A 91 11.87 -9.91 6.86
C LYS A 91 11.11 -8.61 6.55
N LEU A 92 9.99 -8.40 7.25
CA LEU A 92 9.13 -7.24 7.08
C LEU A 92 9.46 -6.14 8.11
N CYS A 93 9.42 -4.88 7.69
CA CYS A 93 9.51 -3.71 8.55
C CYS A 93 8.10 -3.25 8.91
N GLU A 94 7.57 -3.74 10.04
CA GLU A 94 6.20 -3.43 10.50
C GLU A 94 6.12 -2.07 11.22
N CYS A 95 6.56 -1.00 10.56
CA CYS A 95 6.64 0.34 11.15
C CYS A 95 5.34 1.15 11.09
N LEU A 96 4.31 0.66 10.39
CA LEU A 96 3.02 1.32 10.25
C LEU A 96 1.96 0.70 11.17
N ALA A 97 1.05 1.55 11.65
CA ALA A 97 -0.18 1.18 12.34
C ALA A 97 -1.37 1.90 11.68
N THR A 98 -2.57 1.33 11.83
CA THR A 98 -3.80 2.05 11.47
C THR A 98 -4.10 3.13 12.50
N ARG A 99 -4.71 4.24 12.05
CA ARG A 99 -5.33 5.22 12.94
C ARG A 99 -6.68 4.65 13.41
N ASP A 100 -7.03 4.94 14.67
CA ASP A 100 -8.34 4.64 15.24
C ASP A 100 -9.36 5.63 14.70
N GLN A 101 -9.70 5.45 13.43
CA GLN A 101 -10.81 6.14 12.81
C GLN A 101 -11.88 5.11 12.50
N GLN A 102 -13.13 5.40 12.89
CA GLN A 102 -14.25 4.57 12.49
C GLN A 102 -14.21 4.42 10.97
N LYS A 103 -14.12 3.17 10.51
CA LYS A 103 -14.23 2.86 9.09
C LYS A 103 -15.62 3.27 8.62
N THR A 104 -15.72 4.41 7.94
CA THR A 104 -16.94 4.90 7.28
C THR A 104 -17.35 4.05 6.05
N GLY A 105 -16.90 2.80 5.96
CA GLY A 105 -17.12 1.89 4.84
C GLY A 105 -15.85 1.33 4.21
N ARG A 106 -16.01 0.43 3.23
CA ARG A 106 -14.90 -0.16 2.46
C ARG A 106 -14.30 0.90 1.53
N GLN A 107 -12.97 1.00 1.46
CA GLN A 107 -12.30 1.92 0.52
C GLN A 107 -12.70 1.65 -0.94
N SER A 108 -12.96 0.38 -1.29
CA SER A 108 -13.42 -0.02 -2.62
C SER A 108 -14.79 0.56 -3.00
N ALA A 109 -15.62 0.93 -2.03
CA ALA A 109 -16.93 1.55 -2.25
C ALA A 109 -16.86 3.09 -2.37
N LYS A 110 -15.72 3.71 -2.05
CA LYS A 110 -15.54 5.17 -2.21
C LYS A 110 -15.20 5.50 -3.67
N ASN A 111 -15.70 6.62 -4.17
CA ASN A 111 -15.35 7.15 -5.49
C ASN A 111 -13.93 7.74 -5.50
N ARG A 112 -13.37 7.98 -6.70
CA ARG A 112 -11.98 8.45 -6.86
C ARG A 112 -11.70 9.74 -6.08
N LEU A 113 -12.56 10.75 -6.21
CA LEU A 113 -12.39 12.04 -5.53
C LEU A 113 -12.40 11.88 -4.00
N THR A 114 -13.34 11.11 -3.46
CA THR A 114 -13.43 10.85 -2.02
C THR A 114 -12.26 10.01 -1.50
N ARG A 115 -11.60 9.19 -2.32
CA ARG A 115 -10.36 8.49 -1.92
C ARG A 115 -9.16 9.43 -1.86
N VAL A 116 -9.05 10.35 -2.82
CA VAL A 116 -7.91 11.28 -2.91
C VAL A 116 -7.94 12.32 -1.78
N LEU A 117 -9.13 12.79 -1.41
CA LEU A 117 -9.32 13.79 -0.35
C LEU A 117 -9.40 13.19 1.06
N ALA A 118 -9.49 11.87 1.18
CA ALA A 118 -9.55 11.22 2.49
C ALA A 118 -8.22 11.39 3.24
N GLU A 119 -8.32 11.57 4.56
CA GLU A 119 -7.16 11.53 5.43
C GLU A 119 -6.41 10.20 5.30
N GLN A 120 -5.08 10.27 5.35
CA GLN A 120 -4.24 9.08 5.31
C GLN A 120 -4.52 8.22 6.57
N PRO A 121 -4.97 6.95 6.42
CA PRO A 121 -5.45 6.14 7.55
C PRO A 121 -4.33 5.47 8.34
N PHE A 122 -3.06 5.75 8.02
CA PHE A 122 -1.89 5.10 8.62
C PHE A 122 -1.06 6.10 9.41
N LYS A 123 -0.38 5.61 10.44
CA LYS A 123 0.59 6.34 11.27
C LYS A 123 1.84 5.48 11.46
N LEU A 124 3.01 6.09 11.62
CA LEU A 124 4.19 5.36 12.07
C LEU A 124 4.03 4.99 13.54
N LYS A 125 4.45 3.78 13.91
CA LYS A 125 4.49 3.34 15.31
C LYS A 125 5.51 4.19 16.09
N PRO A 126 5.22 4.57 17.35
CA PRO A 126 6.07 5.51 18.11
C PRO A 126 7.52 5.03 18.29
N ASP A 127 7.70 3.74 18.56
CA ASP A 127 8.98 3.03 18.68
C ASP A 127 9.84 3.15 17.41
N MET A 128 9.21 3.06 16.23
CA MET A 128 9.89 3.15 14.94
C MET A 128 10.17 4.58 14.49
N GLN A 129 9.39 5.57 14.95
CA GLN A 129 9.62 6.98 14.60
C GLN A 129 11.00 7.48 15.06
N ALA A 130 11.45 7.08 16.25
CA ALA A 130 12.77 7.47 16.77
C ALA A 130 13.93 6.85 15.96
N GLN A 131 13.74 5.62 15.48
CA GLN A 131 14.74 4.87 14.73
C GLN A 131 14.87 5.35 13.27
N LEU A 132 13.75 5.72 12.65
CA LEU A 132 13.72 6.25 11.29
C LEU A 132 14.18 7.71 11.21
N ARG A 133 13.95 8.54 12.25
CA ARG A 133 14.46 9.93 12.31
C ARG A 133 15.99 10.03 12.34
N ARG A 134 16.70 8.96 12.70
CA ARG A 134 18.17 8.88 12.65
C ARG A 134 18.72 8.59 11.24
N ASN A 135 17.85 8.39 10.24
CA ASN A 135 18.23 8.12 8.86
C ASN A 135 17.52 9.13 7.91
N PRO A 136 18.25 10.09 7.30
CA PRO A 136 17.66 11.25 6.64
C PRO A 136 16.79 10.95 5.40
N LEU A 137 16.74 9.70 4.93
CA LEU A 137 15.91 9.28 3.80
C LEU A 137 14.41 9.08 4.14
N TYR A 138 14.01 9.05 5.42
CA TYR A 138 12.64 8.67 5.84
C TYR A 138 11.71 9.84 6.21
N TRP A 139 12.20 11.08 6.23
CA TRP A 139 11.46 12.23 6.78
C TRP A 139 10.23 12.63 5.94
N TRP A 140 10.18 12.28 4.65
CA TRP A 140 9.15 12.81 3.73
C TRP A 140 7.83 12.02 3.68
N MET A 141 7.80 10.73 4.06
CA MET A 141 6.53 9.96 4.10
C MET A 141 5.51 10.53 5.11
N MET A 142 5.97 11.44 6.00
CA MET A 142 5.16 12.12 7.01
C MET A 142 4.75 13.55 6.63
N SER A 143 5.18 14.08 5.49
CA SER A 143 4.98 15.49 5.11
C SER A 143 4.05 15.70 3.91
N ILE A 144 3.19 14.72 3.59
CA ILE A 144 2.10 14.95 2.61
C ILE A 144 0.99 15.72 3.35
N PRO A 145 0.81 17.04 3.10
CA PRO A 145 -0.30 17.77 3.70
C PRO A 145 -1.63 17.21 3.14
N PRO A 146 -2.68 17.07 3.97
CA PRO A 146 -4.02 16.89 3.44
C PRO A 146 -4.41 18.18 2.71
N GLY A 147 -4.62 18.10 1.39
CA GLY A 147 -5.27 19.19 0.66
C GLY A 147 -4.41 20.13 -0.18
N ARG A 148 -3.40 19.66 -0.94
CA ARG A 148 -3.01 20.43 -2.13
C ARG A 148 -4.08 20.27 -3.21
N GLN A 149 -4.90 21.32 -3.32
CA GLN A 149 -5.86 21.55 -4.39
C GLN A 149 -5.21 21.20 -5.74
N PHE A 150 -5.80 20.23 -6.46
CA PHE A 150 -5.60 20.14 -7.89
C PHE A 150 -6.17 21.44 -8.46
N ALA A 151 -5.30 22.39 -8.78
CA ALA A 151 -5.67 23.54 -9.59
C ALA A 151 -6.22 22.99 -10.91
N THR A 152 -7.56 23.01 -11.02
CA THR A 152 -8.25 23.04 -12.30
C THR A 152 -7.76 24.28 -13.03
N GLN A 153 -7.02 24.13 -14.13
CA GLN A 153 -6.99 25.18 -15.13
C GLN A 153 -8.20 24.98 -16.07
N PRO A 154 -8.97 26.04 -16.36
CA PRO A 154 -10.08 26.01 -17.30
C PRO A 154 -9.56 26.03 -18.74
N GLY A 155 -10.47 25.76 -19.68
CA GLY A 155 -10.18 25.35 -21.05
C GLY A 155 -9.44 26.33 -21.95
N SER A 156 -8.96 25.76 -23.05
CA SER A 156 -9.07 26.27 -24.41
C SER A 156 -9.26 25.07 -25.32
#